data_AF-A0A7Y5BRB9-F1
#
_entry.id   AF-A0A7Y5BRB9-F1
#
_cell.length_a   1.000
_cell.length_b   1.000
_cell.length_c   1.000
_cell.angle_alpha   90.00
_cell.angle_beta   90.00
_cell.angle_gamma   90.00
#
_symmetry.space_group_name_H-M   'P 1'
#
loop_
_entity.id
_entity.type
_entity.pdbx_description
1 polymer ?
#
loop_
_entity_poly.entity_id
_entity_poly.type
_entity_poly.pdbx_seq_one_letter_code
_entity_poly.pdbx_strand_id
1 'polypeptide(L)'
;KHMEILGGGETGGNEGAMQGRRISRPSRPDTALNLLFIIGVYLLAASYGDHEVTNYLHQRFCLPDNGAIVEQLSALCRIVIFNDDEFSHWVFFTGFVLINVGVMLYQIVFPYPARLGKRDLALLIGNGIFIGLGVFANLAFEVIGLDLYVVALLAALSFYLLWRNGKQPLLVYYVTAYGLGLVATFLYKLFI
;
A
#
# COMPACT_ATOMS: atom_id res chain seq x y z
N LYS A 1 66.95 -2.77 35.96
CA LYS A 1 67.47 -1.40 36.22
C LYS A 1 67.09 -0.56 34.99
N HIS A 2 66.07 0.30 35.17
CA HIS A 2 65.52 1.36 34.28
C HIS A 2 65.00 0.94 32.88
N MET A 3 63.73 1.10 32.49
CA MET A 3 62.65 2.10 32.72
C MET A 3 62.82 3.40 31.90
N GLU A 4 61.72 3.75 31.19
CA GLU A 4 61.33 5.07 30.65
C GLU A 4 62.02 5.54 29.33
N ILE A 5 61.38 6.17 28.33
CA ILE A 5 60.25 7.12 28.30
C ILE A 5 59.44 7.00 26.98
N LEU A 6 58.12 7.15 27.11
CA LEU A 6 57.10 7.38 26.08
C LEU A 6 57.17 8.81 25.51
N GLY A 7 57.09 8.97 24.19
CA GLY A 7 56.62 10.20 23.53
C GLY A 7 55.55 9.79 22.50
N GLY A 8 54.33 10.30 22.49
CA GLY A 8 53.89 11.65 22.81
C GLY A 8 53.75 12.43 21.50
N GLY A 9 52.63 12.23 20.78
CA GLY A 9 52.40 12.79 19.44
C GLY A 9 50.90 12.93 19.13
N GLU A 10 50.32 13.96 19.72
CA GLU A 10 49.23 14.81 19.22
C GLU A 10 47.98 14.17 18.59
N THR A 11 46.91 14.22 19.38
CA THR A 11 45.50 14.15 18.99
C THR A 11 45.12 15.36 18.14
N GLY A 12 45.17 15.21 16.82
CA GLY A 12 44.56 16.14 15.86
C GLY A 12 43.03 16.01 15.89
N GLY A 13 42.38 16.85 16.70
CA GLY A 13 40.92 16.98 16.77
C GLY A 13 40.35 17.35 15.41
N ASN A 14 39.56 16.45 14.85
CA ASN A 14 38.86 16.64 13.58
C ASN A 14 37.52 17.36 13.84
N GLU A 15 37.60 18.59 14.37
CA GLU A 15 36.47 19.52 14.48
C GLU A 15 36.28 20.23 13.13
N GLY A 16 35.86 19.48 12.11
CA GLY A 16 35.80 19.94 10.74
C GLY A 16 34.44 19.65 10.09
N ALA A 17 33.59 20.67 10.08
CA ALA A 17 32.43 20.82 9.20
C ALA A 17 31.26 19.86 9.43
N MET A 18 30.47 20.14 10.47
CA MET A 18 29.01 19.94 10.42
C MET A 18 28.44 20.92 9.39
N GLN A 19 28.70 20.66 8.11
CA GLN A 19 28.24 21.45 6.98
C GLN A 19 26.73 21.31 6.95
N GLY A 20 26.04 22.33 7.48
CA GLY A 20 24.59 22.37 7.59
C GLY A 20 23.98 22.02 6.26
N ARG A 21 23.35 20.84 6.19
CA ARG A 21 22.51 20.44 5.04
C ARG A 21 21.48 21.55 4.89
N ARG A 22 21.65 22.40 3.87
CA ARG A 22 20.58 23.27 3.43
C ARG A 22 19.41 22.36 3.10
N ILE A 23 18.38 22.39 3.90
CA ILE A 23 17.11 21.73 3.61
C ILE A 23 16.58 22.42 2.36
N SER A 24 16.85 21.84 1.19
CA SER A 24 16.27 22.28 -0.07
C SER A 24 14.76 22.21 0.08
N ARG A 25 14.06 23.30 -0.25
CA ARG A 25 12.59 23.29 -0.25
C ARG A 25 12.11 22.18 -1.20
N PRO A 26 11.12 21.37 -0.80
CA PRO A 26 10.55 20.36 -1.67
C PRO A 26 10.01 21.03 -2.94
N SER A 27 10.22 20.38 -4.08
CA SER A 27 9.67 20.85 -5.35
C SER A 27 8.15 20.69 -5.34
N ARG A 28 7.42 21.47 -6.15
CA ARG A 28 5.95 21.35 -6.28
C ARG A 28 5.45 19.91 -6.50
N PRO A 29 6.04 19.08 -7.39
CA PRO A 29 5.60 17.70 -7.57
C PRO A 29 5.86 16.83 -6.34
N ASP A 30 6.93 17.09 -5.58
CA ASP A 30 7.21 16.39 -4.32
C ASP A 30 6.13 16.68 -3.27
N THR A 31 5.73 17.94 -3.10
CA THR A 31 4.63 18.28 -2.18
C THR A 31 3.30 17.64 -2.58
N ALA A 32 2.96 17.65 -3.87
CA ALA A 32 1.72 17.04 -4.35
C ALA A 32 1.68 15.52 -4.11
N LEU A 33 2.79 14.82 -4.37
CA LEU A 33 2.89 13.38 -4.13
C LEU A 33 2.87 13.03 -2.64
N ASN A 34 3.49 13.86 -1.78
CA ASN A 34 3.44 13.68 -0.34
C ASN A 34 2.00 13.82 0.16
N LEU A 35 1.29 14.86 -0.29
CA LEU A 35 -0.12 15.06 0.08
C LEU A 35 -0.99 13.92 -0.42
N LEU A 36 -0.80 13.47 -1.65
CA LEU A 36 -1.52 12.31 -2.21
C LEU A 36 -1.35 11.07 -1.33
N PHE A 37 -0.11 10.77 -0.96
CA PHE A 37 0.21 9.63 -0.10
C PHE A 37 -0.38 9.77 1.31
N ILE A 38 -0.21 10.94 1.94
CA ILE A 38 -0.73 11.21 3.30
C ILE A 38 -2.25 11.13 3.33
N ILE A 39 -2.94 11.72 2.34
CA ILE A 39 -4.40 11.61 2.22
C ILE A 39 -4.80 10.14 2.07
N GLY A 40 -4.09 9.38 1.23
CA GLY A 40 -4.34 7.95 1.07
C GLY A 40 -4.21 7.17 2.39
N VAL A 41 -3.14 7.39 3.14
CA VAL A 41 -2.92 6.78 4.47
C VAL A 41 -4.02 7.19 5.45
N TYR A 42 -4.38 8.47 5.48
CA TYR A 42 -5.45 8.97 6.33
C TYR A 42 -6.79 8.28 6.03
N LEU A 43 -7.18 8.20 4.76
CA LEU A 43 -8.42 7.55 4.35
C LEU A 43 -8.40 6.05 4.68
N LEU A 44 -7.28 5.36 4.43
CA LEU A 44 -7.15 3.95 4.79
C LEU A 44 -7.35 3.73 6.30
N ALA A 45 -6.71 4.56 7.14
CA ALA A 45 -6.87 4.47 8.59
C ALA A 45 -8.28 4.84 9.06
N ALA A 46 -8.88 5.87 8.46
CA ALA A 46 -10.25 6.29 8.76
C ALA A 46 -11.27 5.20 8.40
N SER A 47 -11.08 4.51 7.27
CA SER A 47 -11.89 3.38 6.87
C SER A 47 -11.87 2.25 7.88
N TYR A 48 -10.69 1.80 8.33
CA TYR A 48 -10.60 0.78 9.37
C TYR A 48 -11.24 1.24 10.69
N GLY A 49 -11.04 2.51 11.06
CA GLY A 49 -11.67 3.06 12.26
C GLY A 49 -13.20 3.07 12.19
N ASP A 50 -13.75 3.35 11.00
CA ASP A 50 -15.19 3.30 10.77
C ASP A 50 -15.71 1.86 10.80
N HIS A 51 -15.12 0.98 9.98
CA HIS A 51 -15.51 -0.44 9.84
C HIS A 51 -15.54 -1.17 11.19
N GLU A 52 -14.52 -1.04 12.02
CA GLU A 52 -14.47 -1.77 13.30
C GLU A 52 -15.54 -1.28 14.28
N VAL A 53 -15.78 0.04 14.32
CA VAL A 53 -16.80 0.61 15.20
C VAL A 53 -18.20 0.24 14.70
N THR A 54 -18.45 0.33 13.40
CA THR A 54 -19.76 0.02 12.81
C THR A 54 -20.06 -1.47 12.86
N ASN A 55 -19.09 -2.35 12.64
CA ASN A 55 -19.22 -3.79 12.83
C ASN A 55 -19.56 -4.13 14.28
N TYR A 56 -18.90 -3.50 15.26
CA TYR A 56 -19.27 -3.65 16.66
C TYR A 56 -20.72 -3.22 16.93
N LEU A 57 -21.14 -2.07 16.42
CA LEU A 57 -22.52 -1.58 16.56
C LEU A 57 -23.53 -2.52 15.86
N HIS A 58 -23.19 -3.04 14.69
CA HIS A 58 -23.98 -3.99 13.93
C HIS A 58 -24.23 -5.25 14.76
N GLN A 59 -23.15 -5.85 15.28
CA GLN A 59 -23.24 -7.05 16.11
C GLN A 59 -24.01 -6.81 17.41
N ARG A 60 -23.86 -5.63 18.01
CA ARG A 60 -24.44 -5.31 19.33
C ARG A 60 -25.92 -4.94 19.29
N PHE A 61 -26.35 -4.24 18.25
CA PHE A 61 -27.67 -3.59 18.21
C PHE A 61 -28.57 -4.06 17.06
N CYS A 62 -28.01 -4.72 16.04
CA CYS A 62 -28.74 -5.07 14.83
C CYS A 62 -28.84 -6.58 14.59
N LEU A 63 -28.04 -7.39 15.28
CA LEU A 63 -28.26 -8.84 15.37
C LEU A 63 -29.28 -9.14 16.49
N PRO A 64 -30.34 -9.91 16.22
CA PRO A 64 -31.29 -10.33 17.26
C PRO A 64 -30.70 -11.48 18.09
N ASP A 65 -31.02 -11.51 19.39
CA ASP A 65 -30.56 -12.55 20.33
C ASP A 65 -30.95 -13.99 19.89
N ASN A 66 -31.97 -14.15 19.03
CA ASN A 66 -32.55 -15.46 18.64
C ASN A 66 -32.74 -15.65 17.12
N GLY A 67 -32.10 -14.87 16.25
CA GLY A 67 -32.23 -15.02 14.79
C GLY A 67 -33.57 -14.59 14.17
N ALA A 68 -34.51 -14.08 14.96
CA ALA A 68 -35.74 -13.47 14.45
C ALA A 68 -35.43 -12.03 13.98
N ILE A 69 -35.52 -11.81 12.67
CA ILE A 69 -35.40 -10.50 12.02
C ILE A 69 -36.22 -9.50 12.84
N VAL A 70 -35.55 -8.52 13.47
CA VAL A 70 -36.25 -7.34 14.01
C VAL A 70 -36.93 -6.72 12.80
N GLU A 71 -38.25 -6.91 12.71
CA GLU A 71 -39.06 -6.99 11.48
C GLU A 71 -38.96 -5.79 10.53
N GLN A 72 -38.32 -4.70 10.94
CA GLN A 72 -37.86 -3.63 10.07
C GLN A 72 -36.51 -3.20 10.62
N LEU A 73 -35.46 -3.27 9.80
CA LEU A 73 -34.18 -2.65 10.11
C LEU A 73 -34.47 -1.22 10.54
N SER A 74 -34.36 -0.94 11.84
CA SER A 74 -34.60 0.40 12.38
C SER A 74 -33.75 1.39 11.58
N ALA A 75 -34.19 2.65 11.47
CA ALA A 75 -33.41 3.66 10.75
C ALA A 75 -31.93 3.68 11.21
N LEU A 76 -31.70 3.41 12.50
CA LEU A 76 -30.38 3.21 13.08
C LEU A 76 -29.61 2.04 12.46
N CYS A 77 -30.21 0.85 12.37
CA CYS A 77 -29.52 -0.30 11.78
C CYS A 77 -29.22 -0.12 10.29
N ARG A 78 -30.07 0.61 9.54
CA ARG A 78 -29.76 0.91 8.13
C ARG A 78 -28.54 1.81 8.01
N ILE A 79 -28.42 2.80 8.90
CA ILE A 79 -27.26 3.69 8.96
C ILE A 79 -26.00 2.90 9.33
N VAL A 80 -26.07 2.03 10.34
CA VAL A 80 -24.92 1.24 10.78
C VAL A 80 -24.43 0.30 9.67
N ILE A 81 -25.32 -0.49 9.06
CA ILE A 81 -24.97 -1.39 7.96
C ILE A 81 -24.39 -0.61 6.78
N PHE A 82 -24.97 0.52 6.42
CA PHE A 82 -24.44 1.33 5.33
C PHE A 82 -23.02 1.84 5.62
N ASN A 83 -22.74 2.30 6.85
CA ASN A 83 -21.39 2.76 7.17
C ASN A 83 -20.40 1.59 7.17
N ASP A 84 -20.82 0.42 7.68
CA ASP A 84 -20.00 -0.78 7.75
C ASP A 84 -19.70 -1.38 6.37
N ASP A 85 -20.74 -1.73 5.61
CA ASP A 85 -20.63 -2.55 4.40
C ASP A 85 -20.39 -1.73 3.13
N GLU A 86 -20.75 -0.44 3.11
CA GLU A 86 -20.61 0.39 1.91
C GLU A 86 -19.60 1.52 2.10
N PHE A 87 -19.87 2.46 3.02
CA PHE A 87 -19.06 3.68 3.15
C PHE A 87 -17.62 3.36 3.52
N SER A 88 -17.39 2.51 4.52
CA SER A 88 -16.05 2.13 4.96
C SER A 88 -15.22 1.52 3.81
N HIS A 89 -15.84 0.70 2.95
CA HIS A 89 -15.21 0.10 1.77
C HIS A 89 -14.87 1.14 0.70
N TRP A 90 -15.76 2.10 0.42
CA TRP A 90 -15.45 3.19 -0.52
C TRP A 90 -14.26 4.02 -0.04
N VAL A 91 -14.22 4.34 1.26
CA VAL A 91 -13.10 5.06 1.86
C VAL A 91 -11.82 4.21 1.84
N PHE A 92 -11.94 2.91 2.13
CA PHE A 92 -10.83 1.93 2.08
C PHE A 92 -10.18 1.94 0.69
N PHE A 93 -10.97 1.66 -0.34
CA PHE A 93 -10.45 1.52 -1.70
C PHE A 93 -9.93 2.84 -2.25
N THR A 94 -10.54 3.97 -1.87
CA THR A 94 -10.00 5.29 -2.21
C THR A 94 -8.61 5.47 -1.59
N GLY A 95 -8.47 5.23 -0.28
CA GLY A 95 -7.18 5.31 0.41
C GLY A 95 -6.13 4.38 -0.19
N PHE A 96 -6.51 3.12 -0.42
CA PHE A 96 -5.68 2.11 -1.07
C PHE A 96 -5.20 2.54 -2.46
N VAL A 97 -6.09 3.04 -3.31
CA VAL A 97 -5.72 3.54 -4.65
C VAL A 97 -4.73 4.70 -4.54
N LEU A 98 -5.00 5.71 -3.70
CA LEU A 98 -4.13 6.88 -3.56
C LEU A 98 -2.72 6.50 -3.08
N ILE A 99 -2.61 5.59 -2.11
CA ILE A 99 -1.31 5.08 -1.63
C ILE A 99 -0.54 4.41 -2.77
N ASN A 100 -1.17 3.45 -3.45
CA ASN A 100 -0.50 2.66 -4.48
C ASN A 100 -0.13 3.51 -5.71
N VAL A 101 -1.04 4.40 -6.15
CA VAL A 101 -0.76 5.39 -7.19
C VAL A 101 0.38 6.30 -6.76
N GLY A 102 0.34 6.84 -5.54
CA GLY A 102 1.37 7.73 -5.01
C GLY A 102 2.75 7.07 -4.99
N VAL A 103 2.86 5.84 -4.48
CA VAL A 103 4.10 5.07 -4.45
C VAL A 103 4.65 4.78 -5.85
N MET A 104 3.78 4.39 -6.79
CA MET A 104 4.19 4.18 -8.19
C MET A 104 4.68 5.48 -8.84
N LEU A 105 3.98 6.60 -8.64
CA LEU A 105 4.38 7.90 -9.17
C LEU A 105 5.66 8.43 -8.51
N TYR A 106 5.89 8.16 -7.22
CA TYR A 106 7.15 8.44 -6.56
C TYR A 106 8.32 7.78 -7.27
N GLN A 107 8.18 6.51 -7.67
CA GLN A 107 9.22 5.80 -8.43
C GLN A 107 9.47 6.41 -9.81
N ILE A 108 8.47 7.06 -10.43
CA ILE A 108 8.64 7.76 -11.71
C ILE A 108 9.39 9.07 -11.53
N VAL A 109 9.03 9.85 -10.50
CA VAL A 109 9.66 11.15 -10.23
C VAL A 109 11.07 10.99 -9.68
N PHE A 110 11.31 9.92 -8.92
CA PHE A 110 12.60 9.58 -8.32
C PHE A 110 13.01 8.16 -8.73
N PRO A 111 13.51 7.97 -9.98
CA PRO A 111 13.84 6.66 -10.51
C PRO A 111 14.99 6.01 -9.73
N TYR A 112 14.99 4.68 -9.68
CA TYR A 112 16.12 3.94 -9.15
C TYR A 112 17.30 4.09 -10.11
N PRO A 113 18.45 4.62 -9.66
CA PRO A 113 19.53 5.01 -10.58
C PRO A 113 20.32 3.82 -11.13
N ALA A 114 20.31 2.67 -10.45
CA ALA A 114 21.06 1.50 -10.85
C ALA A 114 20.25 0.53 -11.72
N ARG A 115 20.95 -0.28 -12.51
CA ARG A 115 20.31 -1.36 -13.27
C ARG A 115 19.94 -2.50 -12.31
N LEU A 116 18.70 -2.98 -12.41
CA LEU A 116 18.26 -4.16 -11.69
C LEU A 116 19.07 -5.39 -12.09
N GLY A 117 19.76 -6.00 -11.13
CA GLY A 117 20.40 -7.28 -11.32
C GLY A 117 19.37 -8.39 -11.54
N LYS A 118 19.77 -9.48 -12.20
CA LYS A 118 18.89 -10.66 -12.39
C LYS A 118 18.43 -11.27 -11.06
N ARG A 119 19.29 -11.22 -10.03
CA ARG A 119 18.99 -11.71 -8.68
C ARG A 119 17.92 -10.85 -8.02
N ASP A 120 18.06 -9.53 -8.05
CA ASP A 120 17.09 -8.60 -7.47
C ASP A 120 15.75 -8.70 -8.18
N LEU A 121 15.77 -8.85 -9.51
CA LEU A 121 14.57 -9.09 -10.30
C LEU A 121 13.87 -10.39 -9.88
N ALA A 122 14.61 -11.49 -9.69
CA ALA A 122 14.05 -12.75 -9.25
C ALA A 122 13.45 -12.65 -7.84
N LEU A 123 14.10 -11.92 -6.92
CA LEU A 123 13.59 -11.67 -5.57
C LEU A 123 12.30 -10.83 -5.60
N LEU A 124 12.27 -9.77 -6.40
CA LEU A 124 11.09 -8.93 -6.57
C LEU A 124 9.92 -9.70 -7.16
N ILE A 125 10.17 -10.52 -8.19
CA ILE A 125 9.14 -11.36 -8.79
C ILE A 125 8.66 -12.41 -7.79
N GLY A 126 9.57 -13.11 -7.09
CA GLY A 126 9.21 -14.10 -6.08
C GLY A 126 8.36 -13.51 -4.96
N ASN A 127 8.72 -12.32 -4.46
CA ASN A 127 7.94 -11.61 -3.45
C ASN A 127 6.60 -11.13 -4.01
N GLY A 128 6.58 -10.62 -5.25
CA GLY A 128 5.37 -10.23 -5.95
C GLY A 128 4.40 -11.39 -6.16
N ILE A 129 4.88 -12.60 -6.47
CA ILE A 129 4.06 -13.81 -6.56
C ILE A 129 3.39 -14.10 -5.22
N PHE A 130 4.14 -14.04 -4.11
CA PHE A 130 3.59 -14.29 -2.78
C PHE A 130 2.42 -13.35 -2.45
N ILE A 131 2.57 -12.06 -2.76
CA ILE A 131 1.48 -11.09 -2.58
C ILE A 131 0.36 -11.30 -3.61
N GLY A 132 0.70 -11.64 -4.85
CA GLY A 132 -0.27 -11.99 -5.89
C GLY A 132 -1.16 -13.17 -5.51
N LEU A 133 -0.64 -14.14 -4.74
CA LEU A 133 -1.46 -15.22 -4.17
C LEU A 133 -2.45 -14.71 -3.12
N GLY A 134 -2.07 -13.72 -2.30
CA GLY A 134 -2.99 -13.07 -1.38
C GLY A 134 -4.10 -12.30 -2.12
N VAL A 135 -3.73 -11.56 -3.17
CA VAL A 135 -4.69 -10.87 -4.05
C VAL A 135 -5.62 -11.89 -4.72
N PHE A 136 -5.08 -12.98 -5.24
CA PHE A 136 -5.86 -14.07 -5.81
C PHE A 136 -6.86 -14.64 -4.79
N ALA A 137 -6.42 -14.95 -3.58
CA ALA A 137 -7.29 -15.48 -2.54
C ALA A 137 -8.44 -14.52 -2.21
N ASN A 138 -8.16 -13.22 -2.12
CA ASN A 138 -9.20 -12.21 -1.92
C ASN A 138 -10.22 -12.24 -3.07
N LEU A 139 -9.76 -12.08 -4.31
CA LEU A 139 -10.64 -11.94 -5.47
C LEU A 139 -11.36 -13.25 -5.88
N ALA A 140 -10.78 -14.41 -5.59
CA ALA A 140 -11.31 -15.70 -6.03
C ALA A 140 -12.49 -16.17 -5.18
N PHE A 141 -12.42 -15.95 -3.86
CA PHE A 141 -13.38 -16.50 -2.91
C PHE A 141 -14.41 -15.49 -2.41
N GLU A 142 -14.15 -14.18 -2.55
CA GLU A 142 -15.16 -13.17 -2.24
C GLU A 142 -16.16 -13.00 -3.40
N VAL A 143 -17.35 -12.48 -3.06
CA VAL A 143 -18.35 -12.09 -4.06
C VAL A 143 -17.74 -10.93 -4.85
N ILE A 144 -17.32 -11.22 -6.09
CA ILE A 144 -16.63 -10.30 -6.99
C ILE A 144 -17.31 -8.93 -6.95
N GLY A 145 -16.60 -7.92 -6.45
CA GLY A 145 -17.16 -6.61 -6.18
C GLY A 145 -16.25 -5.48 -6.65
N LEU A 146 -16.16 -4.45 -5.81
CA LEU A 146 -15.36 -3.24 -6.06
C LEU A 146 -13.84 -3.54 -6.10
N ASP A 147 -13.41 -4.55 -5.37
CA ASP A 147 -12.03 -5.05 -5.28
C ASP A 147 -11.42 -5.39 -6.65
N LEU A 148 -12.15 -6.14 -7.48
CA LEU A 148 -11.69 -6.54 -8.81
C LEU A 148 -11.40 -5.32 -9.69
N TYR A 149 -12.30 -4.33 -9.70
CA TYR A 149 -12.13 -3.12 -10.49
C TYR A 149 -10.93 -2.31 -10.03
N VAL A 150 -10.73 -2.20 -8.72
CA VAL A 150 -9.60 -1.48 -8.13
C VAL A 150 -8.27 -2.17 -8.45
N VAL A 151 -8.19 -3.49 -8.27
CA VAL A 151 -6.97 -4.24 -8.61
C VAL A 151 -6.70 -4.20 -10.11
N ALA A 152 -7.72 -4.33 -10.96
CA ALA A 152 -7.61 -4.20 -12.42
C ALA A 152 -7.07 -2.83 -12.84
N LEU A 153 -7.58 -1.75 -12.24
CA LEU A 153 -7.10 -0.39 -12.47
C LEU A 153 -5.61 -0.25 -12.12
N LEU A 154 -5.20 -0.74 -10.94
CA LEU A 154 -3.81 -0.64 -10.50
C LEU A 154 -2.86 -1.54 -11.31
N ALA A 155 -3.33 -2.73 -11.75
CA ALA A 155 -2.59 -3.58 -12.66
C ALA A 155 -2.38 -2.90 -14.03
N ALA A 156 -3.43 -2.32 -14.60
CA ALA A 156 -3.35 -1.59 -15.87
C ALA A 156 -2.41 -0.38 -15.75
N LEU A 157 -2.53 0.39 -14.67
CA LEU A 157 -1.66 1.54 -14.40
C LEU A 157 -0.19 1.12 -14.23
N SER A 158 0.08 0.10 -13.42
CA SER A 158 1.44 -0.38 -13.19
C SER A 158 2.07 -0.92 -14.47
N PHE A 159 1.32 -1.65 -15.29
CA PHE A 159 1.78 -2.13 -16.59
C PHE A 159 2.08 -0.98 -17.55
N TYR A 160 1.18 0.00 -17.64
CA TYR A 160 1.38 1.20 -18.45
C TYR A 160 2.64 1.97 -18.03
N LEU A 161 2.82 2.20 -16.73
CA LEU A 161 4.00 2.88 -16.21
C LEU A 161 5.29 2.08 -16.44
N LEU A 162 5.25 0.75 -16.28
CA LEU A 162 6.39 -0.13 -16.54
C LEU A 162 6.79 -0.09 -18.02
N TRP A 163 5.81 -0.14 -18.92
CA TRP A 163 6.04 -0.08 -20.37
C TRP A 163 6.65 1.26 -20.78
N ARG A 164 6.16 2.37 -20.22
CA ARG A 164 6.60 3.72 -20.59
C ARG A 164 7.93 4.15 -19.97
N ASN A 165 8.25 3.69 -18.75
CA ASN A 165 9.39 4.18 -17.97
C ASN A 165 10.48 3.09 -17.76
N GLY A 166 10.26 1.88 -18.27
CA GLY A 166 11.20 0.76 -18.15
C GLY A 166 11.14 0.06 -16.79
N LYS A 167 12.04 -0.90 -16.60
CA LYS A 167 12.08 -1.81 -15.45
C LYS A 167 12.52 -1.09 -14.17
N GLN A 168 11.58 -0.44 -13.50
CA GLN A 168 11.78 0.10 -12.15
C GLN A 168 11.34 -0.92 -11.09
N PRO A 169 12.03 -1.03 -9.93
CA PRO A 169 11.81 -2.10 -8.95
C PRO A 169 10.34 -2.20 -8.48
N LEU A 170 9.76 -1.07 -8.07
CA LEU A 170 8.36 -1.02 -7.63
C LEU A 170 7.40 -1.39 -8.76
N LEU A 171 7.60 -0.86 -9.97
CA LEU A 171 6.70 -1.16 -11.10
C LEU A 171 6.69 -2.65 -11.45
N VAL A 172 7.87 -3.30 -11.44
CA VAL A 172 7.97 -4.76 -11.66
C VAL A 172 7.21 -5.51 -10.56
N TYR A 173 7.38 -5.09 -9.32
CA TYR A 173 6.69 -5.69 -8.18
C TYR A 173 5.17 -5.59 -8.30
N TYR A 174 4.66 -4.39 -8.59
CA TYR A 174 3.22 -4.13 -8.78
C TYR A 174 2.61 -4.91 -9.95
N VAL A 175 3.28 -4.91 -11.10
CA VAL A 175 2.84 -5.70 -12.27
C VAL A 175 2.81 -7.18 -11.95
N THR A 176 3.81 -7.68 -11.19
CA THR A 176 3.84 -9.09 -10.79
C THR A 176 2.72 -9.40 -9.83
N ALA A 177 2.56 -8.64 -8.75
CA ALA A 177 1.58 -8.92 -7.71
C ALA A 177 0.14 -8.80 -8.23
N TYR A 178 -0.23 -7.66 -8.81
CA TYR A 178 -1.60 -7.44 -9.28
C TYR A 178 -1.89 -8.15 -10.59
N GLY A 179 -0.94 -8.19 -11.52
CA GLY A 179 -1.12 -8.90 -12.79
C GLY A 179 -1.28 -10.41 -12.58
N LEU A 180 -0.43 -11.02 -11.76
CA LEU A 180 -0.56 -12.45 -11.46
C LEU A 180 -1.85 -12.75 -10.69
N GLY A 181 -2.17 -11.96 -9.67
CA GLY A 181 -3.41 -12.12 -8.92
C GLY A 181 -4.64 -12.12 -9.83
N LEU A 182 -4.76 -11.12 -10.71
CA LEU A 182 -5.86 -11.02 -11.67
C LEU A 182 -5.90 -12.18 -12.67
N VAL A 183 -4.76 -12.54 -13.25
CA VAL A 183 -4.70 -13.66 -14.21
C VAL A 183 -5.09 -14.97 -13.53
N ALA A 184 -4.59 -15.22 -12.31
CA ALA A 184 -4.95 -16.41 -11.54
C ALA A 184 -6.44 -16.44 -11.19
N THR A 185 -7.02 -15.31 -10.76
CA THR A 185 -8.45 -15.21 -10.46
C THR A 185 -9.29 -15.43 -11.71
N PHE A 186 -8.92 -14.83 -12.83
CA PHE A 186 -9.61 -15.00 -14.10
C PHE A 186 -9.62 -16.46 -14.55
N LEU A 187 -8.46 -17.13 -14.50
CA LEU A 187 -8.37 -18.55 -14.84
C LEU A 187 -9.22 -19.40 -13.91
N TYR A 188 -9.15 -19.16 -12.59
CA TYR A 188 -9.94 -19.90 -11.60
C TYR A 188 -11.44 -19.80 -11.88
N LYS A 189 -11.96 -18.59 -12.12
CA LYS A 189 -13.38 -18.34 -12.43
C LYS A 189 -13.81 -18.85 -13.82
N LEU A 190 -12.87 -19.13 -14.72
CA LEU A 190 -13.17 -19.67 -16.05
C LEU A 190 -13.36 -21.20 -16.00
N PHE A 191 -12.65 -21.89 -15.10
CA PHE A 191 -12.65 -23.35 -15.00
C PHE A 191 -13.53 -23.91 -13.87
N ILE A 192 -14.02 -23.07 -12.95
CA ILE A 192 -14.87 -23.43 -11.82
C ILE A 192 -16.11 -22.57 -11.85
#